data_AF-A0A2M7BPB0-F1
#
_entry.id   AF-A0A2M7BPB0-F1
#
_cell.length_a   1.000
_cell.length_b   1.000
_cell.length_c   1.000
_cell.angle_alpha   90.00
_cell.angle_beta   90.00
_cell.angle_gamma   90.00
#
_symmetry.space_group_name_H-M   'P 1'
#
loop_
_entity.id
_entity.type
_entity.pdbx_description
1 polymer ?
#
loop_
_entity_poly.entity_id
_entity_poly.type
_entity_poly.pdbx_seq_one_letter_code
_entity_poly.pdbx_strand_id
1 'polypeptide(L)'
;MRVKTGVVRRKFHKKVLKTAKGYWMTRSKRYKVASEAVLHAGQYAYNGRRIRRRDMRKLWIIRINAALKEFSMSYSVFINKLKLNKIEINRKMLSEMAITNPATFKAIFTSLK
;
A
#
# COMPACT_ATOMS: atom_id res chain seq x y z
N MET A 1 -49.32 15.64 -13.87
CA MET A 1 -49.44 14.35 -13.16
C MET A 1 -48.37 14.26 -12.06
N ARG A 2 -48.72 13.97 -10.80
CA ARG A 2 -47.76 13.91 -9.67
C ARG A 2 -47.17 12.49 -9.54
N VAL A 3 -45.85 12.35 -9.72
CA VAL A 3 -45.14 11.06 -9.59
C VAL A 3 -44.59 10.88 -8.18
N LYS A 4 -44.84 9.73 -7.55
CA LYS A 4 -44.35 9.40 -6.19
C LYS A 4 -42.96 8.71 -6.26
N THR A 5 -42.00 9.14 -5.44
CA THR A 5 -40.59 8.67 -5.47
C THR A 5 -40.16 7.76 -4.31
N GLY A 6 -41.09 7.33 -3.46
CA GLY A 6 -40.78 6.61 -2.21
C GLY A 6 -39.95 5.33 -2.37
N VAL A 7 -40.26 4.51 -3.39
CA VAL A 7 -39.55 3.24 -3.65
C VAL A 7 -38.11 3.48 -4.12
N VAL A 8 -37.92 4.45 -5.02
CA VAL A 8 -36.60 4.82 -5.56
C VAL A 8 -35.69 5.34 -4.45
N ARG A 9 -36.21 6.23 -3.59
CA ARG A 9 -35.47 6.76 -2.44
C ARG A 9 -35.04 5.68 -1.46
N ARG A 10 -35.96 4.75 -1.12
CA ARG A 10 -35.64 3.62 -0.23
C ARG A 10 -34.56 2.72 -0.82
N LYS A 11 -34.59 2.44 -2.12
CA LYS A 11 -33.56 1.66 -2.82
C LYS A 11 -32.18 2.33 -2.76
N PHE A 12 -32.13 3.65 -2.97
CA PHE A 12 -30.88 4.42 -2.86
C PHE A 12 -30.30 4.38 -1.44
N HIS A 13 -31.13 4.64 -0.42
CA HIS A 13 -30.67 4.59 0.98
C HIS A 13 -30.13 3.21 1.36
N LYS A 14 -30.82 2.12 0.96
CA LYS A 14 -30.36 0.75 1.20
C LYS A 14 -29.02 0.45 0.53
N LYS A 15 -28.76 0.99 -0.67
CA LYS A 15 -27.47 0.85 -1.36
C LYS A 15 -26.32 1.45 -0.53
N VAL A 16 -26.51 2.67 -0.01
CA VAL A 16 -25.52 3.36 0.84
C VAL A 16 -25.30 2.64 2.16
N LEU A 17 -26.37 2.20 2.83
CA LEU A 17 -26.25 1.45 4.08
C LEU A 17 -25.55 0.09 3.88
N LYS A 18 -25.76 -0.57 2.72
CA LYS A 18 -25.05 -1.80 2.36
C LYS A 18 -23.54 -1.57 2.22
N THR A 19 -23.13 -0.44 1.66
CA THR A 19 -21.70 -0.07 1.56
C THR A 19 -21.09 0.33 2.91
N ALA A 20 -21.90 0.86 3.82
CA ALA A 20 -21.48 1.26 5.18
C ALA A 20 -21.50 0.10 6.21
N LYS A 21 -21.66 -1.15 5.75
CA LYS A 21 -21.70 -2.31 6.65
C LYS A 21 -20.37 -2.43 7.41
N GLY A 22 -20.45 -2.68 8.71
CA GLY A 22 -19.29 -2.80 9.61
C GLY A 22 -18.83 -1.47 10.23
N TYR A 23 -19.42 -0.34 9.84
CA TYR A 23 -19.12 0.93 10.51
C TYR A 23 -19.72 0.98 11.91
N TRP A 24 -19.00 1.63 12.83
CA TRP A 24 -19.37 1.70 14.23
C TRP A 24 -20.61 2.59 14.48
N MET A 25 -21.47 2.14 15.38
CA MET A 25 -22.66 2.85 15.89
C MET A 25 -23.62 3.29 14.79
N THR A 26 -23.88 4.59 14.68
CA THR A 26 -24.87 5.19 13.79
C THR A 26 -24.40 5.28 12.35
N ARG A 27 -23.09 5.16 12.10
CA ARG A 27 -22.47 5.26 10.77
C ARG A 27 -22.86 4.10 9.84
N SER A 28 -23.39 3.00 10.38
CA SER A 28 -23.94 1.86 9.62
C SER A 28 -25.47 1.80 9.60
N LYS A 29 -26.15 2.62 10.41
CA LYS A 29 -27.62 2.55 10.61
C LYS A 29 -28.37 3.76 10.04
N ARG A 30 -27.86 4.98 10.24
CA ARG A 30 -28.52 6.23 9.81
C ARG A 30 -27.99 6.67 8.45
N TYR A 31 -28.88 6.86 7.47
CA TYR A 31 -28.50 7.20 6.09
C TYR A 31 -27.61 8.44 5.98
N LYS A 32 -27.96 9.57 6.62
CA LYS A 32 -27.18 10.82 6.52
C LYS A 32 -25.73 10.65 7.01
N VAL A 33 -25.59 10.07 8.19
CA VAL A 33 -24.27 9.79 8.81
C VAL A 33 -23.50 8.75 7.99
N ALA A 34 -24.19 7.73 7.47
CA ALA A 34 -23.58 6.71 6.62
C ALA A 34 -23.08 7.29 5.30
N SER A 35 -23.82 8.20 4.65
CA SER A 35 -23.38 8.83 3.41
C SER A 35 -22.13 9.66 3.58
N GLU A 36 -22.03 10.44 4.67
CA GLU A 36 -20.83 11.22 5.01
C GLU A 36 -19.65 10.28 5.27
N ALA A 37 -19.86 9.23 6.06
CA ALA A 37 -18.82 8.26 6.38
C ALA A 37 -18.28 7.53 5.13
N VAL A 38 -19.16 7.13 4.21
CA VAL A 38 -18.78 6.47 2.95
C VAL A 38 -18.01 7.44 2.04
N LEU A 39 -18.40 8.71 2.00
CA LEU A 39 -17.69 9.73 1.21
C LEU A 39 -16.25 9.91 1.72
N HIS A 40 -16.07 10.09 3.03
CA HIS A 40 -14.73 10.18 3.62
C HIS A 40 -13.92 8.90 3.41
N ALA A 41 -14.53 7.73 3.56
CA ALA A 41 -13.86 6.45 3.28
C ALA A 41 -13.39 6.35 1.82
N GLY A 42 -14.19 6.86 0.87
CA GLY A 42 -13.80 6.95 -0.54
C GLY A 42 -12.59 7.85 -0.77
N GLN A 43 -12.56 9.03 -0.14
CA GLN A 43 -11.43 9.96 -0.19
C GLN A 43 -10.16 9.33 0.41
N TYR A 44 -10.28 8.69 1.58
CA TYR A 44 -9.16 7.99 2.21
C TYR A 44 -8.66 6.82 1.37
N ALA A 45 -9.55 6.05 0.75
CA ALA A 45 -9.15 4.96 -0.14
C ALA A 45 -8.38 5.47 -1.37
N TYR A 46 -8.80 6.60 -1.95
CA TYR A 46 -8.08 7.23 -3.07
C TYR A 46 -6.66 7.65 -2.67
N ASN A 47 -6.51 8.34 -1.54
CA ASN A 47 -5.20 8.75 -1.02
C ASN A 47 -4.35 7.54 -0.61
N GLY A 48 -4.96 6.56 0.07
CA GLY A 48 -4.33 5.33 0.54
C GLY A 48 -3.71 4.51 -0.60
N ARG A 49 -4.31 4.47 -1.79
CA ARG A 49 -3.71 3.82 -2.97
C ARG A 49 -2.37 4.44 -3.37
N ARG A 50 -2.20 5.76 -3.22
CA ARG A 50 -0.93 6.45 -3.50
C ARG A 50 0.08 6.22 -2.36
N ILE A 51 -0.38 6.26 -1.12
CA ILE A 51 0.45 6.07 0.08
C ILE A 51 1.00 4.64 0.16
N ARG A 52 0.20 3.60 -0.13
CA ARG A 52 0.63 2.19 -0.11
C ARG A 52 1.89 1.93 -0.95
N ARG A 53 2.03 2.61 -2.09
CA ARG A 53 3.23 2.48 -2.94
C ARG A 53 4.48 3.04 -2.25
N ARG A 54 4.34 4.12 -1.47
CA ARG A 54 5.42 4.73 -0.70
C ARG A 54 5.80 3.87 0.50
N ASP A 55 4.81 3.35 1.22
CA ASP A 55 5.02 2.51 2.40
C ASP A 55 5.74 1.21 2.04
N MET A 56 5.32 0.55 0.96
CA MET A 56 5.99 -0.67 0.48
C MET A 56 7.43 -0.38 0.06
N ARG A 57 7.69 0.76 -0.60
CA ARG A 57 9.06 1.16 -0.94
C ARG A 57 9.90 1.41 0.32
N LYS A 58 9.34 2.08 1.33
CA LYS A 58 10.01 2.32 2.62
C LYS A 58 10.37 1.00 3.28
N LEU A 59 9.44 0.04 3.32
CA LEU A 59 9.66 -1.29 3.87
C LEU A 59 10.78 -2.05 3.15
N TRP A 60 10.79 -2.05 1.81
CA TRP A 60 11.86 -2.70 1.04
C TRP A 60 13.23 -2.09 1.33
N ILE A 61 13.32 -0.76 1.46
CA ILE A 61 14.58 -0.09 1.81
C ILE A 61 15.05 -0.51 3.21
N ILE A 62 14.14 -0.55 4.19
CA ILE A 62 14.46 -0.98 5.57
C ILE A 62 14.99 -2.42 5.56
N ARG A 63 14.34 -3.33 4.83
CA ARG A 63 14.75 -4.73 4.72
C ARG A 63 16.12 -4.90 4.07
N ILE A 64 16.36 -4.21 2.94
CA ILE A 64 17.67 -4.24 2.27
C ILE A 64 18.75 -3.68 3.19
N ASN A 65 18.48 -2.57 3.89
CA ASN A 65 19.44 -1.97 4.80
C ASN A 65 19.78 -2.90 5.99
N ALA A 66 18.80 -3.65 6.49
CA ALA A 66 19.03 -4.66 7.52
C ALA A 66 19.93 -5.80 7.00
N ALA A 67 19.67 -6.31 5.79
CA ALA A 67 20.49 -7.36 5.17
C ALA A 67 21.93 -6.91 4.89
N LEU A 68 22.13 -5.64 4.51
CA LEU A 68 23.47 -5.08 4.24
C LEU A 68 24.30 -4.86 5.51
N LYS A 69 23.66 -4.86 6.69
CA LYS A 69 24.35 -4.63 7.96
C LYS A 69 25.38 -5.74 8.26
N GLU A 70 25.11 -6.97 7.86
CA GLU A 70 26.05 -8.11 7.98
C GLU A 70 27.30 -7.94 7.11
N PHE A 71 27.20 -7.14 6.04
CA PHE A 71 28.29 -6.88 5.10
C PHE A 71 28.98 -5.52 5.35
N SER A 72 28.69 -4.86 6.49
CA SER A 72 29.23 -3.55 6.87
C SER A 72 29.09 -2.47 5.78
N MET A 73 28.03 -2.53 4.96
CA MET A 73 27.76 -1.57 3.90
C MET A 73 26.45 -0.83 4.16
N SER A 74 26.42 0.47 3.84
CA SER A 74 25.19 1.25 3.90
C SER A 74 24.36 1.11 2.62
N TYR A 75 23.04 1.22 2.76
CA TYR A 75 22.12 1.15 1.62
C TYR A 75 22.42 2.19 0.51
N SER A 76 22.85 3.41 0.87
CA SER A 76 23.19 4.46 -0.11
C SER A 76 24.36 4.06 -1.00
N VAL A 77 25.43 3.51 -0.40
CA VAL A 77 26.61 3.03 -1.11
C VAL A 77 26.25 1.85 -2.01
N PHE A 78 25.48 0.88 -1.49
CA PHE A 78 25.05 -0.29 -2.26
C PHE A 78 24.24 0.09 -3.51
N ILE A 79 23.28 1.01 -3.38
CA ILE A 79 22.49 1.49 -4.53
C ILE A 79 23.33 2.27 -5.52
N ASN A 80 24.32 3.04 -5.05
CA ASN A 80 25.25 3.74 -5.95
C ASN A 80 26.05 2.74 -6.78
N LYS A 81 26.63 1.72 -6.13
CA LYS A 81 27.38 0.64 -6.82
C LYS A 81 26.52 -0.11 -7.84
N LEU A 82 25.27 -0.43 -7.50
CA LEU A 82 24.34 -1.07 -8.43
C LEU A 82 24.11 -0.23 -9.70
N LYS A 83 23.97 1.10 -9.55
CA LYS A 83 23.81 2.02 -10.69
C LYS A 83 25.07 2.12 -11.53
N LEU A 84 26.25 2.20 -10.90
CA LEU A 84 27.53 2.25 -11.61
C LEU A 84 27.75 0.99 -12.45
N ASN A 85 27.39 -0.17 -11.90
CA ASN A 85 27.47 -1.46 -12.59
C ASN A 85 26.29 -1.74 -13.55
N LYS A 86 25.41 -0.76 -13.80
CA LYS A 86 24.25 -0.86 -14.70
C LYS A 86 23.29 -2.03 -14.38
N ILE A 87 23.19 -2.43 -13.12
CA ILE A 87 22.30 -3.50 -12.67
C ILE A 87 20.92 -2.90 -12.34
N GLU A 88 19.94 -3.10 -13.22
CA GLU A 88 18.58 -2.57 -13.08
C GLU A 88 17.65 -3.51 -12.31
N ILE A 89 17.91 -3.72 -11.01
CA ILE A 89 17.05 -4.56 -10.16
C ILE A 89 16.12 -3.71 -9.30
N ASN A 90 14.84 -4.11 -9.27
CA ASN A 90 13.83 -3.49 -8.43
C ASN A 90 14.05 -3.79 -6.93
N ARG A 91 13.77 -2.79 -6.08
CA ARG A 91 13.88 -2.91 -4.61
C ARG A 91 12.99 -4.01 -4.02
N LYS A 92 11.83 -4.27 -4.64
CA LYS A 92 10.96 -5.37 -4.26
C LYS A 92 11.73 -6.70 -4.35
N MET A 93 12.35 -6.96 -5.50
CA MET A 93 13.08 -8.21 -5.76
C MET A 93 14.32 -8.32 -4.88
N LEU A 94 15.08 -7.24 -4.71
CA LEU A 94 16.23 -7.23 -3.79
C LEU A 94 15.81 -7.56 -2.35
N SER A 95 14.69 -6.98 -1.88
CA SER A 95 14.17 -7.27 -0.55
C SER A 95 13.67 -8.71 -0.41
N GLU A 96 13.15 -9.30 -1.48
CA GLU A 96 12.63 -10.68 -1.48
C GLU A 96 13.79 -11.68 -1.49
N MET A 97 14.78 -11.48 -2.38
CA MET A 97 16.01 -12.27 -2.44
C MET A 97 16.79 -12.25 -1.11
N ALA A 98 16.86 -11.09 -0.45
CA ALA A 98 17.50 -10.96 0.85
C ALA A 98 16.83 -11.82 1.95
N ILE A 99 15.53 -12.11 1.82
CA ILE A 99 14.78 -12.93 2.79
C ILE A 99 14.81 -14.40 2.41
N THR A 100 14.52 -14.73 1.15
CA THR A 100 14.35 -16.11 0.72
C THR A 100 15.67 -16.83 0.50
N ASN A 101 16.63 -16.15 -0.16
CA ASN A 101 17.87 -16.77 -0.62
C ASN A 101 19.08 -15.86 -0.31
N PRO A 102 19.59 -15.85 0.94
CA PRO A 102 20.71 -14.99 1.34
C PRO A 102 22.00 -15.27 0.55
N ALA A 103 22.19 -16.51 0.07
CA ALA A 103 23.33 -16.88 -0.77
C ALA A 103 23.37 -16.08 -2.09
N THR A 104 22.24 -15.95 -2.79
CA THR A 104 22.15 -15.12 -4.01
C THR A 104 22.37 -13.64 -3.73
N PHE A 105 21.89 -13.13 -2.59
CA PHE A 105 22.13 -11.74 -2.20
C PHE A 105 23.63 -11.48 -1.96
N LYS A 106 24.32 -12.43 -1.32
CA LYS A 106 25.78 -12.39 -1.13
C LYS A 106 26.53 -12.45 -2.46
N ALA A 107 26.09 -13.26 -3.42
CA ALA A 107 26.71 -13.29 -4.76
C ALA A 107 26.60 -11.94 -5.49
N ILE A 108 25.44 -11.28 -5.40
CA ILE A 108 25.25 -9.92 -5.93
C ILE A 108 26.20 -8.94 -5.23
N PHE A 109 26.34 -9.03 -3.91
CA PHE A 109 27.27 -8.19 -3.17
C PHE A 109 28.72 -8.38 -3.61
N THR A 110 29.17 -9.62 -3.79
CA THR A 110 30.52 -9.92 -4.28
C THR A 110 30.76 -9.36 -5.68
N SER A 111 29.76 -9.46 -6.58
CA SER A 111 29.85 -8.90 -7.94
C SER A 111 29.95 -7.37 -7.97
N LEU A 112 29.61 -6.68 -6.88
CA LEU A 112 29.68 -5.22 -6.75
C LEU A 112 30.96 -4.73 -6.07
N LYS A 113 31.79 -5.66 -5.59
CA LYS A 113 33.11 -5.35 -5.06
C LYS A 113 34.06 -5.06 -6.21
#